data_AF-A0AAW2DMW1-F1
#
_entry.id   AF-A0AAW2DMW1-F1
#
_cell.length_a   1.000
_cell.length_b   1.000
_cell.length_c   1.000
_cell.angle_alpha   90.00
_cell.angle_beta   90.00
_cell.angle_gamma   90.00
#
_symmetry.space_group_name_H-M   'P 1'
#
loop_
_entity.id
_entity.type
_entity.pdbx_description
1 polymer ?
#
loop_
_entity_poly.entity_id
_entity_poly.type
_entity_poly.pdbx_seq_one_letter_code
_entity_poly.pdbx_strand_id
1 'polypeptide(L)'
;MLSNCKSARRSWMRKQKQLEDLTDEVTRLQLSNRDLVQKINTKEQNYGAIESANNVLKAQHAELTNRLRSLNSVLQMIEEMSGFVVDIPEIPDSMMNPWQLNRPIKPIMADMFLP
;
A
#
# COMPACT_ATOMS: atom_id res chain seq x y z
N MET A 1 -48.04 18.14 43.54
CA MET A 1 -47.94 18.44 42.09
C MET A 1 -46.58 19.00 41.66
N LEU A 2 -45.93 19.88 42.44
CA LEU A 2 -44.61 20.48 42.11
C LEU A 2 -43.48 19.46 41.84
N SER A 3 -43.47 18.32 42.55
CA SER A 3 -42.47 17.25 42.38
C SER A 3 -42.50 16.60 40.98
N ASN A 4 -43.70 16.42 40.41
CA ASN A 4 -43.88 15.86 39.08
C ASN A 4 -43.35 16.83 38.00
N CYS A 5 -43.68 18.12 38.12
CA CYS A 5 -43.18 19.16 37.21
C CYS A 5 -41.64 19.27 37.25
N LYS A 6 -41.04 19.25 38.44
CA LYS A 6 -39.57 19.22 38.60
C LYS A 6 -38.95 17.97 37.96
N SER A 7 -39.61 16.82 38.09
CA SER A 7 -39.12 15.55 37.52
C SER A 7 -39.26 15.49 36.00
N ALA A 8 -40.37 15.99 35.45
CA ALA A 8 -40.56 16.15 34.01
C ALA A 8 -39.49 17.08 33.41
N ARG A 9 -39.23 18.23 34.06
CA ARG A 9 -38.16 19.15 33.64
C ARG A 9 -36.78 18.50 33.67
N ARG A 10 -36.43 17.77 34.73
CA ARG A 10 -35.15 17.02 34.81
C ARG A 10 -35.05 15.95 33.72
N SER A 11 -36.14 15.25 33.42
CA SER A 11 -36.15 14.27 32.34
C SER A 11 -35.96 14.92 30.97
N TRP A 12 -36.61 16.07 30.74
CA TRP A 12 -36.45 16.82 29.49
C TRP A 12 -35.01 17.32 29.33
N MET A 13 -34.43 17.93 30.36
CA MET A 13 -33.02 18.38 30.34
C MET A 13 -32.04 17.24 30.05
N ARG A 14 -32.26 16.05 30.64
CA ARG A 14 -31.40 14.87 30.37
C ARG A 14 -31.50 14.43 28.92
N LYS A 15 -32.71 14.35 28.35
CA LYS A 15 -32.92 13.98 26.96
C LYS A 15 -32.34 15.01 25.99
N GLN A 16 -32.49 16.30 26.31
CA GLN A 16 -31.92 17.39 25.53
C GLN A 16 -30.40 17.28 25.48
N LYS A 17 -29.75 17.10 26.65
CA LYS A 17 -28.30 16.90 26.72
C LYS A 17 -27.84 15.68 25.93
N GLN A 18 -28.55 14.55 26.05
CA GLN A 18 -28.21 13.35 25.28
C GLN A 18 -28.29 13.58 23.77
N LEU A 19 -29.26 14.38 23.31
CA LEU A 19 -29.39 14.71 21.90
C LEU A 19 -28.26 15.64 21.43
N GLU A 20 -27.87 16.61 22.25
CA GLU A 20 -26.72 17.50 22.00
C GLU A 20 -25.43 16.68 21.92
N ASP A 21 -25.16 15.84 22.93
CA ASP A 21 -23.97 14.98 22.99
C ASP A 21 -23.89 14.04 21.75
N LEU A 22 -25.02 13.45 21.33
CA LEU A 22 -25.08 12.60 20.12
C LEU A 22 -24.84 13.41 18.83
N THR A 23 -25.35 14.64 18.77
CA THR A 23 -25.15 15.50 17.60
C THR A 23 -23.68 15.90 17.48
N ASP A 24 -23.05 16.27 18.59
CA ASP A 24 -21.62 16.57 18.64
C ASP A 24 -20.79 15.36 18.22
N GLU A 25 -21.14 14.16 18.69
CA GLU A 25 -20.44 12.94 18.29
C GLU A 25 -20.57 12.66 16.78
N VAL A 26 -21.77 12.81 16.21
CA VAL A 26 -21.99 12.64 14.77
C VAL A 26 -21.14 13.64 13.98
N THR A 27 -21.11 14.91 14.38
CA THR A 27 -20.31 15.92 13.68
C THR A 27 -18.81 15.60 13.76
N ARG A 28 -18.32 15.17 14.93
CA ARG A 28 -16.93 14.74 15.12
C ARG A 28 -16.57 13.56 14.22
N LEU A 29 -17.42 12.53 14.18
CA LEU A 29 -17.20 11.36 13.32
C LEU A 29 -17.25 11.72 11.84
N GLN A 30 -18.15 12.61 11.41
CA GLN A 30 -18.20 13.10 10.03
C GLN A 30 -16.91 13.84 9.64
N LEU A 31 -16.37 14.69 10.52
CA LEU A 31 -15.10 15.37 10.29
C LEU A 31 -13.94 14.37 10.21
N SER A 32 -13.88 13.42 11.14
CA SER A 32 -12.84 12.38 11.14
C SER A 32 -12.90 11.52 9.88
N ASN A 33 -14.10 11.11 9.43
CA ASN A 33 -14.27 10.37 8.19
C ASN A 33 -13.80 11.16 6.97
N ARG A 34 -14.09 12.47 6.90
CA ARG A 34 -13.61 13.33 5.80
C ARG A 34 -12.08 13.40 5.77
N ASP A 35 -11.45 13.57 6.92
CA ASP A 35 -9.98 13.59 7.05
C ASP A 35 -9.36 12.24 6.64
N LEU A 36 -9.95 11.12 7.07
CA LEU A 36 -9.51 9.78 6.68
C LEU A 36 -9.61 9.56 5.17
N VAL A 37 -10.72 9.93 4.54
CA VAL A 37 -10.90 9.84 3.09
C VAL A 37 -9.84 10.68 2.37
N GLN A 38 -9.57 11.90 2.82
CA GLN A 38 -8.53 12.73 2.24
C GLN A 38 -7.15 12.08 2.34
N LYS A 39 -6.81 11.53 3.52
CA LYS A 39 -5.54 10.82 3.74
C LYS A 39 -5.41 9.59 2.85
N ILE A 40 -6.47 8.80 2.70
CA ILE A 40 -6.49 7.62 1.81
C ILE A 40 -6.23 8.06 0.37
N ASN A 41 -6.97 9.06 -0.12
CA ASN A 41 -6.80 9.57 -1.48
C ASN A 41 -5.36 10.06 -1.75
N THR A 42 -4.77 10.80 -0.81
CA THR A 42 -3.36 11.22 -0.94
C THR A 42 -2.39 10.05 -0.95
N LYS A 43 -2.64 9.01 -0.14
CA LYS A 43 -1.81 7.79 -0.13
C LYS A 43 -1.95 7.00 -1.44
N GLU A 44 -3.16 6.88 -1.99
CA GLU A 44 -3.42 6.23 -3.28
C GLU A 44 -2.68 6.95 -4.42
N GLN A 45 -2.74 8.28 -4.48
CA GLN A 45 -2.01 9.06 -5.49
C GLN A 45 -0.49 8.85 -5.40
N ASN A 46 0.06 8.89 -4.18
CA ASN A 46 1.49 8.63 -3.96
C ASN A 46 1.87 7.19 -4.32
N TYR A 47 1.01 6.22 -4.01
CA TYR A 47 1.22 4.82 -4.38
C TYR A 47 1.27 4.66 -5.90
N GLY A 48 0.32 5.27 -6.63
CA GLY A 48 0.32 5.25 -8.09
C GLY A 48 1.58 5.86 -8.70
N ALA A 49 2.09 6.96 -8.13
CA ALA A 49 3.36 7.54 -8.55
C ALA A 49 4.54 6.56 -8.36
N ILE A 50 4.65 5.93 -7.18
CA ILE A 50 5.68 4.92 -6.89
C ILE A 50 5.55 3.70 -7.81
N GLU A 51 4.32 3.23 -8.05
CA GLU A 51 4.06 2.10 -8.94
C GLU A 51 4.49 2.41 -10.39
N SER A 52 4.19 3.61 -10.88
CA SER A 52 4.64 4.04 -12.21
C SER A 52 6.17 4.08 -12.32
N ALA A 53 6.86 4.62 -11.30
CA ALA A 53 8.31 4.65 -11.25
C ALA A 53 8.91 3.24 -11.21
N ASN A 54 8.30 2.33 -10.43
CA ASN A 54 8.68 0.92 -10.41
C ASN A 54 8.51 0.25 -11.77
N ASN A 55 7.44 0.56 -12.51
CA ASN A 55 7.22 0.00 -13.85
C ASN A 55 8.27 0.50 -14.85
N VAL A 56 8.65 1.78 -14.78
CA VAL A 56 9.76 2.33 -15.58
C VAL A 56 11.07 1.60 -15.26
N LEU A 57 11.40 1.44 -13.98
CA LEU A 57 12.62 0.74 -13.57
C LEU A 57 12.62 -0.73 -14.03
N LYS A 58 11.48 -1.43 -13.95
CA LYS A 58 11.34 -2.80 -14.47
C LYS A 58 11.57 -2.86 -15.98
N ALA A 59 11.03 -1.90 -16.74
CA ALA A 59 11.22 -1.84 -18.19
C ALA A 59 12.69 -1.59 -18.55
N GLN A 60 13.34 -0.63 -17.90
CA GLN A 60 14.76 -0.34 -18.08
C GLN A 60 15.62 -1.54 -17.71
N HIS A 61 15.31 -2.22 -16.62
CA HIS A 61 16.01 -3.43 -16.20
C HIS A 61 15.89 -4.55 -17.25
N ALA A 62 14.67 -4.80 -17.75
CA ALA A 62 14.45 -5.79 -18.80
C ALA A 62 15.20 -5.44 -20.10
N GLU A 63 15.22 -4.16 -20.50
CA GLU A 63 15.97 -3.70 -21.66
C GLU A 63 17.47 -3.94 -21.50
N LEU A 64 18.07 -3.53 -20.38
CA LEU A 64 19.49 -3.72 -20.12
C LEU A 64 19.87 -5.21 -20.08
N THR A 65 19.01 -6.03 -19.48
CA THR A 65 19.20 -7.50 -19.43
C THR A 65 19.18 -8.10 -20.83
N ASN A 66 18.25 -7.66 -21.70
CA ASN A 66 18.18 -8.14 -23.08
C ASN A 66 19.39 -7.69 -23.91
N ARG A 67 19.85 -6.44 -23.72
CA ARG A 67 21.07 -5.94 -24.37
C ARG A 67 22.30 -6.75 -23.96
N LEU A 68 22.45 -7.04 -22.66
CA LEU A 68 23.54 -7.87 -22.15
C LEU A 68 23.49 -9.29 -22.74
N ARG A 69 22.31 -9.92 -22.77
CA ARG A 69 22.14 -11.25 -23.39
C ARG A 69 22.51 -11.26 -24.87
N SER A 70 22.15 -10.20 -25.60
CA SER A 70 22.51 -10.04 -27.01
C SER A 70 24.03 -9.96 -27.20
N LEU A 71 24.70 -9.15 -26.38
CA LEU A 71 26.18 -9.04 -26.39
C LEU A 71 26.84 -10.37 -26.04
N ASN A 72 26.35 -11.07 -25.00
CA ASN A 72 26.84 -12.39 -24.64
C ASN A 72 26.67 -13.41 -25.80
N SER A 73 25.57 -13.34 -26.54
CA SER A 73 25.34 -14.20 -27.72
C SER A 73 26.34 -13.90 -28.84
N VAL A 74 26.71 -12.63 -29.04
CA VAL A 74 27.75 -12.25 -30.01
C VAL A 74 29.12 -12.77 -29.57
N LEU A 75 29.45 -12.68 -28.29
CA LEU A 75 30.70 -13.24 -27.75
C LEU A 75 30.77 -14.76 -27.94
N GLN A 76 29.67 -15.48 -27.72
CA GLN A 76 29.59 -16.92 -27.98
C GLN A 76 29.88 -17.25 -29.45
N MET A 77 29.31 -16.51 -30.39
CA MET A 77 29.60 -16.70 -31.82
C MET A 77 31.08 -16.45 -32.16
N ILE A 78 31.73 -15.47 -31.53
CA ILE A 78 33.15 -15.16 -31.76
C ILE A 78 34.03 -16.27 -31.19
N GLU A 79 33.74 -16.77 -29.99
CA GLU A 79 34.43 -17.91 -29.37
C GLU A 79 34.35 -19.15 -30.27
N GLU A 80 33.16 -19.48 -30.78
CA GLU A 80 32.95 -20.59 -31.72
C GLU A 80 33.74 -20.44 -33.03
N MET A 81 33.81 -19.22 -33.59
CA MET A 81 34.48 -18.95 -34.87
C MET A 81 36.01 -18.89 -34.74
N SER A 82 36.51 -18.33 -33.64
CA SER A 82 37.95 -18.06 -33.45
C SER A 82 38.68 -19.18 -32.71
N GLY A 83 37.97 -20.06 -32.02
CA GLY A 83 38.54 -21.10 -31.17
C GLY A 83 39.21 -20.56 -29.89
N PHE A 84 39.08 -19.25 -29.62
CA PHE A 84 39.57 -18.62 -28.40
C PHE A 84 38.51 -18.65 -27.32
N VAL A 85 38.90 -19.07 -26.11
CA VAL A 85 38.01 -19.03 -24.94
C VAL A 85 37.73 -17.58 -24.55
N VAL A 86 36.46 -17.22 -24.47
CA VAL A 86 36.00 -15.89 -24.05
C VAL A 86 35.27 -16.02 -22.71
N ASP A 87 35.65 -15.22 -21.72
CA ASP A 87 34.96 -15.20 -20.42
C ASP A 87 33.64 -14.41 -20.54
N ILE A 88 32.53 -15.14 -20.68
CA ILE A 88 31.19 -14.56 -20.88
C ILE A 88 30.44 -14.56 -19.55
N PRO A 89 30.07 -13.39 -19.00
CA PRO A 89 29.38 -13.30 -17.72
C PRO A 89 28.00 -13.95 -17.76
N GLU A 90 27.71 -14.84 -16.80
CA GLU A 90 26.36 -15.33 -16.55
C GLU A 90 25.47 -14.23 -15.95
N ILE A 91 24.21 -14.16 -16.38
CA ILE A 91 23.23 -13.21 -15.83
C ILE A 91 22.52 -13.89 -14.64
N PRO A 92 22.67 -13.39 -13.40
CA PRO A 92 22.08 -14.04 -12.22
C PRO A 92 20.54 -14.08 -12.24
N ASP A 93 19.94 -15.18 -11.79
CA ASP A 93 18.49 -15.33 -11.62
C ASP A 93 17.89 -14.28 -10.66
N SER A 94 18.68 -13.83 -9.67
CA SER A 94 18.30 -12.74 -8.76
C SER A 94 18.05 -11.41 -9.49
N MET A 95 18.70 -11.17 -10.64
CA MET A 95 18.37 -10.03 -11.50
C MET A 95 17.06 -10.26 -12.26
N MET A 96 16.72 -11.51 -12.59
CA MET A 96 15.47 -11.83 -13.29
C MET A 96 14.25 -11.71 -12.37
N ASN A 97 14.40 -11.91 -11.06
CA ASN A 97 13.31 -11.88 -10.08
C ASN A 97 13.68 -11.19 -8.74
N PRO A 98 14.04 -9.90 -8.75
CA PRO A 98 14.58 -9.21 -7.56
C PRO A 98 13.59 -9.11 -6.39
N TRP A 99 12.30 -9.28 -6.65
CA TRP A 99 11.23 -9.13 -5.65
C TRP A 99 10.50 -10.42 -5.32
N GLN A 100 11.02 -11.60 -5.69
CA GLN A 100 10.55 -12.87 -5.15
C GLN A 100 11.05 -13.03 -3.70
N LEU A 101 10.56 -12.15 -2.83
CA LEU A 101 10.61 -12.35 -1.40
C LEU A 101 9.67 -13.51 -1.10
N ASN A 102 10.21 -14.72 -0.98
CA ASN A 102 9.54 -15.86 -0.34
C ASN A 102 9.30 -15.52 1.14
N ARG A 103 8.42 -14.57 1.41
CA ARG A 103 7.91 -14.30 2.75
C ARG A 103 6.57 -15.04 2.84
N PRO A 104 6.44 -16.01 3.76
CA PRO A 104 5.12 -16.55 4.06
C PRO A 104 4.23 -15.38 4.49
N ILE A 105 3.18 -15.12 3.72
CA ILE A 105 2.17 -14.13 4.06
C ILE A 105 1.52 -14.65 5.34
N LYS A 106 1.90 -14.08 6.49
CA LYS A 106 1.17 -14.35 7.73
C LYS A 106 -0.19 -13.68 7.59
N PRO A 107 -1.31 -14.41 7.75
CA PRO A 107 -2.62 -13.79 7.73
C PRO A 107 -2.66 -12.69 8.80
N ILE A 108 -3.12 -11.50 8.40
CA ILE A 108 -3.44 -10.43 9.34
C ILE A 108 -4.67 -10.92 10.10
N MET A 109 -4.45 -11.48 11.28
CA MET A 109 -5.52 -11.76 12.23
C MET A 109 -6.03 -10.40 12.70
N ALA A 110 -7.22 -10.00 12.24
CA ALA A 110 -7.93 -8.92 12.90
C ALA A 110 -8.20 -9.39 14.33
N ASP A 111 -7.48 -8.80 15.27
CA ASP A 111 -7.75 -8.80 16.68
C ASP A 111 -9.13 -8.18 16.88
N MET A 112 -10.13 -9.06 16.76
CA MET A 112 -11.51 -8.81 17.12
C MET A 112 -11.48 -8.40 18.60
N PHE A 113 -11.73 -7.12 18.82
CA PHE A 113 -12.09 -6.51 20.10
C PHE A 113 -12.69 -7.55 21.06
N LEU A 114 -12.05 -7.74 22.21
CA LEU A 114 -12.63 -8.41 23.37
C LEU A 114 -12.76 -7.36 24.50
N PRO A 115 -13.79 -7.52 25.35
CA PRO A 115 -14.62 -6.45 25.92
C PRO A 115 -13.96 -5.56 26.98
#